data_AF-A0A8H8JI97-F1
#
_entry.id   AF-A0A8H8JI97-F1
#
_cell.length_a   1.000
_cell.length_b   1.000
_cell.length_c   1.000
_cell.angle_alpha   90.00
_cell.angle_beta   90.00
_cell.angle_gamma   90.00
#
_symmetry.space_group_name_H-M   'P 1'
#
loop_
_entity.id
_entity.type
_entity.pdbx_description
1 polymer ?
#
loop_
_entity_poly.entity_id
_entity_poly.type
_entity_poly.pdbx_seq_one_letter_code
_entity_poly.pdbx_strand_id
1 'polypeptide(L)'
;MVNTYLWIQRITLNLKGLPYRVIKLSFPEIEEKYKELNLSPPYILPLIADPSNDPDEKPTYVSDSFKIATYLDDKYPGPRYPTNIPARLDERGAEYWYLKRGHRFPRLPEDVAAQKWQEVSQKWDAFGKCFDENEDGTGVGPFVMGSQATFVDFAIGGVFHFFQQIEGEDSPRLKDMMQWQDGRWRALRDKILAIEQNSSEIL
;
A
#
# COMPACT_ATOMS: atom_id res chain seq x y z
N MET A 1 -6.21 2.49 23.08
CA MET A 1 -7.31 3.05 22.28
C MET A 1 -6.88 3.08 20.81
N VAL A 2 -7.58 2.38 19.93
CA VAL A 2 -7.18 2.21 18.52
C VAL A 2 -7.82 3.34 17.72
N ASN A 3 -7.11 4.46 17.56
CA ASN A 3 -7.59 5.60 16.76
C ASN A 3 -7.30 5.31 15.28
N THR A 4 -8.35 5.10 14.49
CA THR A 4 -8.31 4.78 13.06
C THR A 4 -7.50 5.78 12.24
N TYR A 5 -7.52 7.08 12.60
CA TYR A 5 -6.76 8.11 11.91
C TYR A 5 -5.25 7.97 12.13
N LEU A 6 -4.81 7.50 13.30
CA LEU A 6 -3.40 7.20 13.57
C LEU A 6 -2.94 5.95 12.80
N TRP A 7 -3.81 4.95 12.66
CA TRP A 7 -3.52 3.71 11.94
C TRP A 7 -3.34 3.95 10.43
N ILE A 8 -4.21 4.79 9.84
CA ILE A 8 -4.09 5.17 8.42
C ILE A 8 -2.75 5.85 8.15
N GLN A 9 -2.29 6.76 9.01
CA GLN A 9 -1.00 7.42 8.79
C GLN A 9 0.18 6.45 8.91
N ARG A 10 0.13 5.49 9.84
CA ARG A 10 1.15 4.43 9.92
C ARG A 10 1.20 3.60 8.64
N ILE A 11 0.04 3.27 8.07
CA ILE A 11 -0.01 2.58 6.77
C ILE A 11 0.50 3.46 5.65
N THR A 12 0.16 4.75 5.60
CA THR A 12 0.69 5.68 4.60
C THR A 12 2.20 5.79 4.67
N LEU A 13 2.77 5.89 5.88
CA LEU A 13 4.21 5.92 6.12
C LEU A 13 4.86 4.58 5.71
N ASN A 14 4.25 3.45 6.09
CA ASN A 14 4.72 2.11 5.70
C ASN A 14 4.67 1.89 4.19
N LEU A 15 3.57 2.28 3.52
CA LEU A 15 3.39 2.19 2.07
C LEU A 15 4.42 3.03 1.33
N LYS A 16 4.81 4.16 1.91
CA LYS A 16 5.86 5.06 1.39
C LYS A 16 7.27 4.64 1.81
N GLY A 17 7.43 3.61 2.64
CA GLY A 17 8.72 3.18 3.18
C GLY A 17 9.41 4.22 4.05
N LEU A 18 8.65 5.16 4.64
CA LEU A 18 9.21 6.25 5.43
C LEU A 18 9.49 5.76 6.86
N PRO A 19 10.74 5.87 7.34
CA PRO A 19 11.05 5.53 8.73
C PRO A 19 10.34 6.50 9.67
N TYR A 20 9.69 5.98 10.71
CA TYR A 20 8.99 6.81 11.69
C TYR A 20 9.10 6.27 13.11
N ARG A 21 8.92 7.16 14.08
CA ARG A 21 8.80 6.84 15.50
C ARG A 21 7.44 7.27 16.02
N VAL A 22 6.81 6.44 16.85
CA VAL A 22 5.54 6.76 17.51
C VAL A 22 5.79 7.32 18.90
N ILE A 23 5.33 8.54 19.14
CA ILE A 23 5.19 9.10 20.50
C ILE A 23 3.73 8.90 20.92
N LYS A 24 3.52 8.18 22.02
CA LYS A 24 2.19 7.96 22.59
C LYS A 24 1.90 9.09 23.58
N LEU A 25 0.76 9.75 23.42
CA LEU A 25 0.27 10.78 24.33
C LEU A 25 -1.07 10.36 24.91
N SER A 26 -1.33 10.70 26.16
CA SER A 26 -2.65 10.67 26.76
C SER A 26 -3.47 11.89 26.32
N PHE A 27 -4.81 11.82 26.37
CA PHE A 27 -5.66 12.94 25.92
C PHE A 27 -5.35 14.29 26.60
N PRO A 28 -5.12 14.35 27.92
CA PRO A 28 -4.74 15.61 28.60
C PRO A 28 -3.42 16.20 28.12
N GLU A 29 -2.48 15.36 27.65
CA GLU A 29 -1.14 15.79 27.21
C GLU A 29 -1.13 16.39 25.79
N ILE A 30 -2.21 16.25 25.02
CA ILE A 30 -2.23 16.68 23.61
C ILE A 30 -2.08 18.21 23.53
N GLU A 31 -2.87 18.96 24.29
CA GLU A 31 -2.82 20.42 24.27
C GLU A 31 -1.45 20.94 24.75
N GLU A 32 -0.92 20.35 25.82
CA GLU A 32 0.40 20.70 26.34
C GLU A 32 1.49 20.46 25.29
N LYS A 33 1.46 19.30 24.61
CA LYS A 33 2.45 18.99 23.58
C LYS A 33 2.36 19.94 22.38
N TYR A 34 1.16 20.32 21.97
CA TYR A 34 0.97 21.30 20.91
C TYR A 34 1.54 22.67 21.27
N LYS A 35 1.30 23.14 22.51
CA LYS A 35 1.86 24.41 23.01
C LYS A 35 3.38 24.37 23.09
N GLU A 36 3.97 23.26 23.57
CA GLU A 36 5.43 23.06 23.60
C GLU A 36 6.04 23.19 22.19
N LEU A 37 5.35 22.69 21.17
CA LEU A 37 5.75 22.77 19.77
C LEU A 37 5.41 24.13 19.11
N ASN A 38 4.82 25.08 19.85
CA ASN A 38 4.32 26.37 19.36
C ASN A 38 3.26 26.25 18.25
N LEU A 39 2.40 25.22 18.33
CA LEU A 39 1.32 24.98 17.37
C LEU A 39 -0.02 25.52 17.90
N SER A 40 -0.74 26.22 17.03
CA SER A 40 -2.06 26.79 17.34
C SER A 40 -3.17 25.73 17.30
N PRO A 41 -4.29 25.94 18.02
CA PRO A 41 -5.46 25.07 17.95
C PRO A 41 -6.04 25.00 16.52
N PRO A 42 -6.77 23.91 16.17
CA PRO A 42 -7.28 22.86 17.08
C PRO A 42 -6.25 21.77 17.41
N TYR A 43 -6.23 21.33 18.67
CA TYR A 43 -5.30 20.30 19.18
C TYR A 43 -5.80 18.89 18.84
N ILE A 44 -5.57 18.47 17.60
CA ILE A 44 -6.12 17.23 17.05
C ILE A 44 -5.04 16.27 16.56
N LEU A 45 -5.21 14.97 16.77
CA LEU A 45 -4.33 13.94 16.21
C LEU A 45 -4.96 13.36 14.93
N PRO A 46 -4.19 12.87 13.93
CA PRO A 46 -2.72 12.75 13.90
C PRO A 46 -1.98 14.08 13.70
N LEU A 47 -0.78 14.15 14.29
CA LEU A 47 0.28 15.13 14.03
C LEU A 47 1.53 14.34 13.63
N ILE A 48 2.18 14.73 12.53
CA ILE A 48 3.54 14.27 12.22
C ILE A 48 4.53 15.39 12.42
N ALA A 49 5.74 15.03 12.80
CA ALA A 49 6.91 15.90 12.80
C ALA A 49 7.89 15.31 11.81
N ASP A 50 8.04 15.96 10.67
CA ASP A 50 8.92 15.53 9.60
C ASP A 50 10.25 16.30 9.71
N PRO A 51 11.36 15.64 10.10
CA PRO A 51 12.63 16.31 10.34
C PRO A 51 13.13 17.03 9.09
N SER A 52 13.83 18.16 9.28
CA SER A 52 14.55 18.79 8.18
C SER A 52 15.83 18.01 7.87
N ASN A 53 16.37 18.23 6.67
CA ASN A 53 17.69 17.73 6.28
C ASN A 53 18.82 18.47 7.00
N ASP A 54 18.54 19.68 7.51
CA ASP A 54 19.44 20.43 8.37
C ASP A 54 19.15 20.09 9.85
N PRO A 55 20.13 19.55 10.61
CA PRO A 55 19.96 19.22 12.02
C PRO A 55 19.59 20.40 12.92
N ASP A 56 19.93 21.63 12.52
CA ASP A 56 19.67 22.85 13.29
C ASP A 56 18.29 23.47 12.95
N GLU A 57 17.62 22.97 11.91
CA GLU A 57 16.31 23.43 11.49
C GLU A 57 15.18 22.64 12.18
N LYS A 58 14.10 23.35 12.53
CA LYS A 58 12.95 22.72 13.19
C LYS A 58 12.22 21.76 12.24
N PRO A 59 11.69 20.63 12.75
CA PRO A 59 10.83 19.75 11.96
C PRO A 59 9.62 20.47 11.38
N THR A 60 9.18 20.01 10.21
CA THR A 60 7.90 20.43 9.63
C THR A 60 6.77 19.67 10.35
N TYR A 61 5.91 20.42 11.04
CA TYR A 61 4.75 19.87 11.73
C TYR A 61 3.53 19.91 10.83
N VAL A 62 2.93 18.75 10.57
CA VAL A 62 1.69 18.65 9.78
C VAL A 62 0.64 17.94 10.60
N SER A 63 -0.43 18.66 10.92
CA SER A 63 -1.65 18.13 11.54
C SER A 63 -2.75 18.02 10.49
N ASP A 64 -3.76 17.19 10.76
CA ASP A 64 -4.84 16.77 9.84
C ASP A 64 -4.43 15.62 8.92
N SER A 65 -5.13 14.50 9.04
CA SER A 65 -4.84 13.27 8.29
C SER A 65 -4.81 13.43 6.76
N PHE A 66 -5.64 14.32 6.19
CA PHE A 66 -5.66 14.53 4.75
C PHE A 66 -4.48 15.38 4.31
N LYS A 67 -4.19 16.45 5.06
CA LYS A 67 -3.02 17.30 4.83
C LYS A 67 -1.72 16.52 4.96
N ILE A 68 -1.65 15.60 5.92
CA ILE A 68 -0.50 14.71 6.09
C ILE A 68 -0.35 13.80 4.86
N ALA A 69 -1.43 13.17 4.39
CA ALA A 69 -1.35 12.29 3.22
C ALA A 69 -0.90 13.05 1.96
N THR A 70 -1.49 14.23 1.69
CA THR A 70 -1.09 15.07 0.55
C THR A 70 0.34 15.59 0.71
N TYR A 71 0.71 16.05 1.90
CA TYR A 71 2.09 16.48 2.20
C TYR A 71 3.10 15.36 1.96
N LEU A 72 2.81 14.15 2.43
CA LEU A 72 3.68 12.99 2.22
C LEU A 72 3.64 12.51 0.76
N ASP A 73 2.54 12.69 0.02
CA ASP A 73 2.46 12.42 -1.42
C ASP A 73 3.28 13.42 -2.24
N ASP A 74 3.24 14.70 -1.87
CA ASP A 74 3.95 15.77 -2.56
C ASP A 74 5.45 15.76 -2.24
N LYS A 75 5.80 15.59 -0.95
CA LYS A 75 7.19 15.61 -0.47
C LYS A 75 7.90 14.25 -0.65
N TYR A 76 7.16 13.16 -0.51
CA TYR A 76 7.67 11.78 -0.58
C TYR A 76 6.80 10.92 -1.52
N PRO A 77 6.79 11.18 -2.84
CA PRO A 77 5.93 10.48 -3.78
C PRO A 77 6.13 8.96 -3.70
N GLY A 78 5.04 8.23 -3.42
CA GLY A 78 5.02 6.78 -3.23
C GLY A 78 4.09 6.07 -4.25
N PRO A 79 4.18 4.73 -4.39
CA PRO A 79 3.54 3.98 -5.48
C PRO A 79 2.01 3.87 -5.37
N ARG A 80 1.34 3.72 -6.52
CA ARG A 80 -0.13 3.72 -6.71
C ARG A 80 -0.76 2.28 -6.79
N TYR A 81 -1.55 1.85 -5.76
CA TYR A 81 -2.80 0.98 -5.74
C TYR A 81 -2.80 -0.59 -5.99
N PRO A 82 -3.93 -1.42 -5.87
CA PRO A 82 -5.09 -1.62 -4.89
C PRO A 82 -5.93 -3.02 -4.77
N THR A 83 -7.02 -3.09 -3.92
CA THR A 83 -8.42 -3.80 -3.90
C THR A 83 -8.86 -5.26 -3.37
N ASN A 84 -9.38 -5.44 -2.12
CA ASN A 84 -10.38 -6.45 -1.55
C ASN A 84 -10.25 -6.62 0.00
N ILE A 85 -10.49 -5.56 0.77
CA ILE A 85 -10.27 -5.55 2.23
C ILE A 85 -11.39 -6.22 3.10
N PRO A 86 -12.68 -6.33 2.72
CA PRO A 86 -13.75 -6.67 3.68
C PRO A 86 -13.68 -8.04 4.37
N ALA A 87 -13.17 -9.09 3.70
CA ALA A 87 -13.13 -10.44 4.26
C ALA A 87 -12.11 -10.62 5.42
N ARG A 88 -11.24 -9.62 5.64
CA ARG A 88 -10.24 -9.61 6.73
C ARG A 88 -10.58 -8.67 7.89
N LEU A 89 -11.68 -7.94 7.81
CA LEU A 89 -12.12 -7.05 8.88
C LEU A 89 -12.98 -7.83 9.87
N ASP A 90 -12.98 -7.40 11.14
CA ASP A 90 -13.97 -7.87 12.10
C ASP A 90 -15.37 -7.39 11.70
N GLU A 91 -16.42 -7.99 12.28
CA GLU A 91 -17.83 -7.74 11.91
C GLU A 91 -18.18 -6.24 11.90
N ARG A 92 -17.68 -5.50 12.91
CA ARG A 92 -17.87 -4.05 13.02
C ARG A 92 -17.10 -3.25 11.97
N GLY A 93 -15.87 -3.67 11.64
CA GLY A 93 -15.06 -3.07 10.59
C GLY A 93 -15.65 -3.29 9.19
N ALA A 94 -16.20 -4.48 8.95
CA ALA A 94 -16.91 -4.81 7.72
C ALA A 94 -18.20 -3.99 7.57
N GLU A 95 -19.04 -3.90 8.61
CA GLU A 95 -20.27 -3.09 8.59
C GLU A 95 -19.98 -1.60 8.34
N TYR A 96 -19.00 -1.01 9.04
CA TYR A 96 -18.59 0.38 8.81
C TYR A 96 -18.04 0.58 7.39
N TRP A 97 -17.28 -0.38 6.86
CA TRP A 97 -16.76 -0.35 5.50
C TRP A 97 -17.89 -0.33 4.47
N TYR A 98 -18.90 -1.22 4.59
CA TYR A 98 -20.05 -1.24 3.69
C TYR A 98 -20.89 0.03 3.80
N LEU A 99 -21.15 0.52 5.01
CA LEU A 99 -21.89 1.77 5.25
C LEU A 99 -21.22 3.00 4.60
N LYS A 100 -19.89 3.08 4.63
CA LYS A 100 -19.15 4.26 4.12
C LYS A 100 -18.62 4.12 2.70
N ARG A 101 -18.44 2.90 2.19
CA ARG A 101 -17.77 2.64 0.90
C ARG A 101 -18.54 1.69 -0.02
N GLY A 102 -19.59 1.01 0.47
CA GLY A 102 -20.38 0.07 -0.33
C GLY A 102 -21.03 0.71 -1.56
N HIS A 103 -21.40 2.00 -1.49
CA HIS A 103 -21.93 2.73 -2.65
C HIS A 103 -20.87 3.02 -3.73
N ARG A 104 -19.58 3.09 -3.36
CA ARG A 104 -18.46 3.36 -4.28
C ARG A 104 -17.95 2.08 -4.96
N PHE A 105 -18.21 0.94 -4.35
CA PHE A 105 -17.83 -0.38 -4.84
C PHE A 105 -19.03 -1.32 -4.75
N PRO A 106 -20.10 -1.05 -5.52
CA PRO A 106 -21.26 -1.93 -5.52
C PRO A 106 -20.84 -3.32 -5.98
N ARG A 107 -21.39 -4.35 -5.36
CA ARG A 107 -21.21 -5.72 -5.85
C ARG A 107 -21.77 -5.79 -7.26
N LEU A 108 -20.90 -6.07 -8.22
CA LEU A 108 -21.31 -6.19 -9.61
C LEU A 108 -22.14 -7.47 -9.78
N PRO A 109 -23.17 -7.44 -10.65
CA PRO A 109 -23.78 -8.66 -11.17
C PRO A 109 -22.72 -9.62 -11.69
N GLU A 110 -22.96 -10.93 -11.58
CA GLU A 110 -21.94 -11.96 -11.85
C GLU A 110 -21.42 -11.92 -13.30
N ASP A 111 -22.30 -11.67 -14.26
CA ASP A 111 -21.99 -11.47 -15.68
C ASP A 111 -21.10 -10.24 -15.90
N VAL A 112 -21.43 -9.12 -15.23
CA VAL A 112 -20.63 -7.89 -15.29
C VAL A 112 -19.26 -8.08 -14.62
N ALA A 113 -19.22 -8.80 -13.50
CA ALA A 113 -17.99 -9.15 -12.81
C ALA A 113 -17.09 -10.06 -13.67
N ALA A 114 -17.66 -11.04 -14.36
CA ALA A 114 -16.95 -11.92 -15.27
C ALA A 114 -16.39 -11.15 -16.48
N GLN A 115 -17.19 -10.26 -17.09
CA GLN A 115 -16.71 -9.39 -18.17
C GLN A 115 -15.57 -8.48 -17.69
N LYS A 116 -15.70 -7.87 -16.50
CA LYS A 116 -14.63 -7.04 -15.91
C LYS A 116 -13.38 -7.85 -15.61
N TRP A 117 -13.53 -9.10 -15.18
CA TRP A 117 -12.39 -10.00 -14.97
C TRP A 117 -11.65 -10.29 -16.27
N GLN A 118 -12.39 -10.55 -17.35
CA GLN A 118 -11.82 -10.72 -18.67
C GLN A 118 -11.10 -9.46 -19.15
N GLU A 119 -11.67 -8.27 -18.94
CA GLU A 119 -11.01 -6.99 -19.24
C GLU A 119 -9.71 -6.81 -18.44
N VAL A 120 -9.69 -7.21 -17.16
CA VAL A 120 -8.49 -7.16 -16.31
C VAL A 120 -7.41 -8.08 -16.88
N SER A 121 -7.75 -9.34 -17.19
CA SER A 121 -6.82 -10.29 -17.77
C SER A 121 -6.23 -9.78 -19.09
N GLN A 122 -7.05 -9.22 -19.98
CA GLN A 122 -6.60 -8.64 -21.25
C GLN A 122 -5.68 -7.43 -21.07
N LYS A 123 -6.01 -6.53 -20.14
CA LYS A 123 -5.15 -5.37 -19.83
C LYS A 123 -3.83 -5.81 -19.20
N TRP A 124 -3.87 -6.86 -18.37
CA TRP A 124 -2.68 -7.42 -17.77
C TRP A 124 -1.78 -8.11 -18.80
N ASP A 125 -2.37 -8.80 -19.77
CA ASP A 125 -1.66 -9.37 -20.92
C ASP A 125 -0.97 -8.30 -21.76
N ALA A 126 -1.69 -7.20 -22.09
CA ALA A 126 -1.11 -6.07 -22.79
C ALA A 126 0.03 -5.42 -22.00
N PHE A 127 -0.13 -5.29 -20.68
CA PHE A 127 0.92 -4.78 -19.79
C PHE A 127 2.14 -5.71 -19.74
N GLY A 128 1.94 -7.03 -19.71
CA GLY A 128 3.00 -8.03 -19.78
C GLY A 128 3.84 -7.90 -21.05
N LYS A 129 3.17 -7.74 -22.20
CA LYS A 129 3.83 -7.58 -23.51
C LYS A 129 4.74 -6.35 -23.60
N CYS A 130 4.44 -5.27 -22.87
CA CYS A 130 5.33 -4.11 -22.81
C CYS A 130 6.72 -4.43 -22.23
N PHE A 131 6.87 -5.54 -21.50
CA PHE A 131 8.15 -5.96 -20.98
C PHE A 131 8.90 -6.91 -21.92
N ASP A 132 8.21 -7.56 -22.85
CA ASP A 132 8.84 -8.45 -23.84
C ASP A 132 9.64 -7.63 -24.87
N GLU A 133 9.26 -6.35 -25.08
CA GLU A 133 10.03 -5.40 -25.91
C GLU A 133 11.40 -5.05 -25.30
N ASN A 134 11.63 -5.33 -24.01
CA ASN A 134 12.91 -5.13 -23.33
C ASN A 134 13.78 -6.41 -23.29
N GLU A 135 13.33 -7.52 -23.88
CA GLU A 135 14.14 -8.74 -23.99
C GLU A 135 15.17 -8.62 -25.11
N ASP A 136 16.27 -7.91 -24.84
CA ASP A 136 17.49 -7.92 -25.67
C ASP A 136 18.32 -9.21 -25.51
N GLY A 137 17.78 -10.20 -24.79
CA GLY A 137 18.41 -11.51 -24.54
C GLY A 137 19.50 -11.51 -23.48
N THR A 138 19.75 -10.41 -22.76
CA THR A 138 20.87 -10.32 -21.81
C THR A 138 20.49 -10.52 -20.33
N GLY A 139 19.21 -10.35 -19.96
CA GLY A 139 18.74 -10.41 -18.57
C GLY A 139 17.86 -11.62 -18.26
N VAL A 140 18.45 -12.77 -17.93
CA VAL A 140 17.68 -13.94 -17.47
C VAL A 140 17.25 -13.73 -16.02
N GLY A 141 15.99 -13.37 -15.80
CA GLY A 141 15.40 -13.30 -14.47
C GLY A 141 13.94 -12.84 -14.49
N PRO A 142 13.17 -13.09 -13.42
CA PRO A 142 11.72 -12.85 -13.42
C PRO A 142 11.35 -11.37 -13.22
N PHE A 143 12.32 -10.47 -13.13
CA PHE A 143 12.09 -9.05 -12.88
C PHE A 143 11.94 -8.27 -14.19
N VAL A 144 11.35 -7.08 -14.09
CA VAL A 144 11.16 -6.15 -15.20
C VAL A 144 12.47 -5.81 -15.92
N MET A 145 13.60 -5.76 -15.20
CA MET A 145 14.93 -5.55 -15.75
C MET A 145 15.76 -6.86 -15.81
N GLY A 146 15.10 -8.00 -15.99
CA GLY A 146 15.74 -9.31 -16.04
C GLY A 146 16.18 -9.79 -14.66
N SER A 147 17.47 -9.74 -14.35
CA SER A 147 18.02 -10.34 -13.13
C SER A 147 17.95 -9.44 -11.89
N GLN A 148 17.67 -8.15 -12.04
CA GLN A 148 17.66 -7.19 -10.93
C GLN A 148 16.24 -6.73 -10.58
N ALA A 149 15.88 -6.87 -9.29
CA ALA A 149 14.63 -6.32 -8.77
C ALA A 149 14.67 -4.79 -8.72
N THR A 150 13.57 -4.17 -9.11
CA THR A 150 13.33 -2.73 -9.07
C THR A 150 12.08 -2.43 -8.26
N PHE A 151 11.85 -1.15 -7.99
CA PHE A 151 10.61 -0.68 -7.37
C PHE A 151 9.35 -1.14 -8.12
N VAL A 152 9.40 -1.23 -9.45
CA VAL A 152 8.28 -1.69 -10.27
C VAL A 152 7.94 -3.15 -9.95
N ASP A 153 8.94 -3.98 -9.70
CA ASP A 153 8.74 -5.38 -9.29
C ASP A 153 8.07 -5.49 -7.92
N PHE A 154 8.37 -4.60 -6.96
CA PHE A 154 7.64 -4.55 -5.69
C PHE A 154 6.20 -4.09 -5.85
N ALA A 155 5.93 -3.11 -6.73
CA ALA A 155 4.57 -2.67 -7.01
C ALA A 155 3.75 -3.81 -7.65
N ILE A 156 4.31 -4.52 -8.64
CA ILE A 156 3.68 -5.66 -9.30
C ILE A 156 3.50 -6.82 -8.31
N GLY A 157 4.57 -7.25 -7.64
CA GLY A 157 4.54 -8.33 -6.66
C GLY A 157 3.58 -8.04 -5.51
N GLY A 158 3.49 -6.77 -5.08
CA GLY A 158 2.52 -6.28 -4.11
C GLY A 158 1.08 -6.47 -4.54
N VAL A 159 0.74 -6.23 -5.82
CA VAL A 159 -0.60 -6.51 -6.36
C VAL A 159 -0.93 -7.99 -6.25
N PHE A 160 -0.03 -8.90 -6.63
CA PHE A 160 -0.27 -10.35 -6.54
C PHE A 160 -0.33 -10.88 -5.11
N HIS A 161 0.58 -10.41 -4.23
CA HIS A 161 0.54 -10.74 -2.81
C HIS A 161 -0.79 -10.29 -2.20
N PHE A 162 -1.19 -9.05 -2.49
CA PHE A 162 -2.46 -8.51 -2.07
C PHE A 162 -3.63 -9.33 -2.65
N PHE A 163 -3.59 -9.74 -3.93
CA PHE A 163 -4.61 -10.59 -4.54
C PHE A 163 -4.74 -11.98 -3.89
N GLN A 164 -3.63 -12.55 -3.44
CA GLN A 164 -3.65 -13.80 -2.69
C GLN A 164 -4.26 -13.63 -1.31
N GLN A 165 -3.89 -12.55 -0.62
CA GLN A 165 -4.50 -12.27 0.66
C GLN A 165 -6.01 -12.26 0.42
N ILE A 166 -6.48 -11.39 -0.45
CA ILE A 166 -7.88 -11.07 -0.52
C ILE A 166 -8.80 -12.21 -0.99
N GLU A 167 -8.37 -13.01 -1.96
CA GLU A 167 -9.19 -14.08 -2.53
C GLU A 167 -9.06 -15.39 -1.73
N GLY A 168 -7.99 -15.53 -0.95
CA GLY A 168 -7.62 -16.79 -0.32
C GLY A 168 -6.94 -17.76 -1.29
N GLU A 169 -6.15 -18.68 -0.75
CA GLU A 169 -5.28 -19.57 -1.55
C GLU A 169 -6.06 -20.51 -2.48
N ASP A 170 -7.30 -20.84 -2.11
CA ASP A 170 -8.14 -21.75 -2.88
C ASP A 170 -8.94 -21.10 -4.01
N SER A 171 -8.90 -19.77 -4.14
CA SER A 171 -9.72 -19.05 -5.12
C SER A 171 -9.40 -19.44 -6.56
N PRO A 172 -10.43 -19.75 -7.37
CA PRO A 172 -10.27 -19.97 -8.80
C PRO A 172 -9.64 -18.78 -9.53
N ARG A 173 -9.97 -17.54 -9.12
CA ARG A 173 -9.41 -16.32 -9.73
C ARG A 173 -7.93 -16.15 -9.39
N LEU A 174 -7.56 -16.44 -8.15
CA LEU A 174 -6.15 -16.40 -7.78
C LEU A 174 -5.36 -17.46 -8.55
N LYS A 175 -5.89 -18.69 -8.65
CA LYS A 175 -5.28 -19.77 -9.41
C LYS A 175 -5.10 -19.39 -10.89
N ASP A 176 -6.12 -18.78 -11.49
CA ASP A 176 -6.07 -18.21 -12.84
C ASP A 176 -4.97 -17.14 -12.98
N MET A 177 -4.93 -16.13 -12.11
CA MET A 177 -3.89 -15.10 -12.10
C MET A 177 -2.47 -15.66 -12.04
N MET A 178 -2.27 -16.72 -11.26
CA MET A 178 -0.95 -17.36 -11.11
C MET A 178 -0.51 -18.15 -12.34
N GLN A 179 -1.41 -18.40 -13.31
CA GLN A 179 -1.09 -18.99 -14.61
C GLN A 179 -0.91 -17.95 -15.72
N TRP A 180 -1.22 -16.67 -15.49
CA TRP A 180 -1.10 -15.64 -16.52
C TRP A 180 0.34 -15.50 -17.02
N GLN A 181 0.49 -15.38 -18.35
CA GLN A 181 1.76 -15.33 -19.08
C GLN A 181 2.73 -16.43 -18.60
N ASP A 182 2.28 -17.68 -18.66
CA ASP A 182 3.02 -18.89 -18.26
C ASP A 182 3.55 -18.86 -16.82
N GLY A 183 2.84 -18.14 -15.94
CA GLY A 183 3.18 -18.01 -14.53
C GLY A 183 4.31 -17.03 -14.24
N ARG A 184 4.64 -16.13 -15.17
CA ARG A 184 5.61 -15.03 -15.01
C ARG A 184 5.42 -14.30 -13.69
N TRP A 185 4.19 -13.91 -13.39
CA TRP A 185 3.88 -13.08 -12.23
C TRP A 185 3.95 -13.82 -10.90
N ARG A 186 3.63 -15.12 -10.90
CA ARG A 186 3.86 -15.99 -9.76
C ARG A 186 5.35 -16.05 -9.44
N ALA A 187 6.20 -16.26 -10.45
CA ALA A 187 7.65 -16.29 -10.26
C ALA A 187 8.19 -14.95 -9.71
N LEU A 188 7.71 -13.81 -10.23
CA LEU A 188 8.06 -12.49 -9.72
C LEU A 188 7.65 -12.31 -8.26
N ARG A 189 6.39 -12.59 -7.91
CA ARG A 189 5.87 -12.52 -6.53
C ARG A 189 6.71 -13.37 -5.58
N ASP A 190 6.98 -14.62 -5.93
CA ASP A 190 7.71 -15.56 -5.07
C ASP A 190 9.13 -15.05 -4.77
N LYS A 191 9.80 -14.44 -5.75
CA LYS A 191 11.10 -13.80 -5.54
C LYS A 191 11.02 -12.57 -4.65
N ILE A 192 10.00 -11.72 -4.81
CA ILE A 192 9.79 -10.55 -3.94
C ILE A 192 9.56 -10.96 -2.49
N LEU A 193 8.74 -11.99 -2.24
CA LEU A 193 8.49 -12.47 -0.87
C LEU A 193 9.71 -13.13 -0.25
N ALA A 194 10.52 -13.83 -1.04
CA ALA A 194 11.80 -14.36 -0.55
C ALA A 194 12.78 -13.24 -0.14
N ILE A 195 12.71 -12.07 -0.78
CA ILE A 195 13.48 -10.89 -0.37
C ILE A 195 12.92 -10.33 0.96
N GLU A 196 11.60 -10.19 1.08
CA GLU A 196 10.95 -9.71 2.31
C GLU A 196 11.22 -10.63 3.52
N GLN A 197 11.18 -11.94 3.32
CA GLN A 197 11.46 -12.93 4.38
C GLN A 197 12.92 -12.94 4.84
N ASN A 198 13.84 -12.38 4.04
CA ASN A 198 15.25 -12.20 4.37
C ASN A 198 15.56 -10.76 4.85
N SER A 199 14.53 -10.00 5.28
CA SER A 199 14.67 -8.64 5.79
C SER A 199 15.60 -8.57 7.01
N SER A 200 16.50 -7.59 6.99
CA SER A 200 17.46 -7.28 8.05
C SER A 200 16.92 -6.28 9.08
N GLU A 201 15.61 -6.26 9.35
CA GLU A 201 15.00 -5.41 10.38
C GLU A 201 15.67 -5.69 11.75
N ILE A 202 16.30 -4.65 12.32
CA ILE A 202 16.93 -4.72 13.63
C ILE A 202 15.90 -4.25 14.67
N LEU A 203 15.62 -5.13 15.64
CA LEU A 203 14.78 -4.89 16.82
C LEU A 203 15.36 -3.78 17.72
#